data_AF-A0A0D0VA70-F1
#
_entry.id   AF-A0A0D0VA70-F1
#
_cell.length_a   1.000
_cell.length_b   1.000
_cell.length_c   1.000
_cell.angle_alpha   90.00
_cell.angle_beta   90.00
_cell.angle_gamma   90.00
#
_symmetry.space_group_name_H-M   'P 1'
#
loop_
_entity.id
_entity.type
_entity.pdbx_description
1 polymer ?
#
loop_
_entity_poly.entity_id
_entity_poly.type
_entity_poly.pdbx_seq_one_letter_code
_entity_poly.pdbx_strand_id
1 'polypeptide(L)'
;MPDLWRNDNLDEHYLVIIDNLMNLDMLYEATELTGDPKYAQVATHQAEKSLNSHVRPDYTTYHVVDFNQDGSVKKCMTHQGYADESTWSRGQSWAIYGYAQCALRTRRKDFLETACKLADKFFELLPESGVPWWDFDAPKPCPYDASASAVTACGLLMLYRLLRPTDPRAAEPYLTKSFKLVDDLMRECRTGKATLEGERVVWGEGGWETILEHSTINGNELATKRLLDHGLVYADFYFMQYGNELLKLRQEAN
;
A
#
# COMPACT_ATOMS: atom_id res chain seq x y z
N MET A 1 -0.99 -0.18 26.30
CA MET A 1 0.10 -1.16 26.19
C MET A 1 1.22 -0.76 27.13
N PRO A 2 1.57 -1.53 28.17
CA PRO A 2 2.71 -1.19 28.99
C PRO A 2 3.97 -1.90 28.46
N ASP A 3 4.98 -1.10 28.16
CA ASP A 3 6.43 -1.42 28.27
C ASP A 3 7.16 -2.33 27.25
N LEU A 4 6.53 -2.96 26.25
CA LEU A 4 7.26 -3.84 25.31
C LEU A 4 8.09 -3.13 24.22
N TRP A 5 7.94 -1.82 24.02
CA TRP A 5 8.43 -1.12 22.80
C TRP A 5 9.24 0.14 23.10
N ARG A 6 9.92 0.18 24.24
CA ARG A 6 10.83 1.28 24.59
C ARG A 6 12.17 1.13 23.86
N ASN A 7 12.85 2.26 23.64
CA ASN A 7 14.19 2.33 23.04
C ASN A 7 15.28 1.54 23.80
N ASP A 8 14.99 1.06 25.02
CA ASP A 8 15.90 0.26 25.84
C ASP A 8 15.88 -1.25 25.50
N ASN A 9 15.03 -1.70 24.56
CA ASN A 9 14.88 -3.10 24.17
C ASN A 9 15.27 -3.42 22.70
N LEU A 10 16.06 -2.54 22.06
CA LEU A 10 16.50 -2.69 20.66
C LEU A 10 17.33 -3.97 20.41
N ASP A 11 17.98 -4.50 21.45
CA ASP A 11 18.74 -5.75 21.36
C ASP A 11 17.83 -7.00 21.37
N GLU A 12 16.57 -6.87 21.80
CA GLU A 12 15.62 -7.99 21.94
C GLU A 12 14.63 -8.10 20.77
N HIS A 13 14.32 -6.98 20.11
CA HIS A 13 13.33 -6.91 19.03
C HIS A 13 13.88 -6.19 17.81
N TYR A 14 13.79 -6.84 16.65
CA TYR A 14 14.11 -6.23 15.36
C TYR A 14 12.85 -6.20 14.50
N LEU A 15 12.10 -5.10 14.61
CA LEU A 15 10.80 -4.95 13.98
C LEU A 15 10.93 -4.38 12.57
N VAL A 16 10.35 -5.10 11.61
CA VAL A 16 10.19 -4.63 10.23
C VAL A 16 8.70 -4.58 9.93
N ILE A 17 8.26 -3.50 9.27
CA ILE A 17 6.89 -3.34 8.80
C ILE A 17 6.83 -3.45 7.27
N ILE A 18 5.71 -3.94 6.74
CA ILE A 18 5.54 -4.10 5.28
C ILE A 18 5.64 -2.75 4.53
N ASP A 19 5.24 -1.65 5.16
CA ASP A 19 5.35 -0.27 4.69
C ASP A 19 6.80 0.11 4.34
N ASN A 20 7.79 -0.58 4.93
CA ASN A 20 9.19 -0.34 4.65
C ASN A 20 9.52 -0.54 3.16
N LEU A 21 8.78 -1.40 2.45
CA LEU A 21 8.91 -1.58 0.99
C LEU A 21 8.74 -0.25 0.23
N MET A 22 7.89 0.66 0.71
CA MET A 22 7.66 1.96 0.08
C MET A 22 8.84 2.92 0.25
N ASN A 23 9.75 2.64 1.18
CA ASN A 23 10.93 3.47 1.44
C ASN A 23 12.18 2.99 0.69
N LEU A 24 12.14 1.80 0.09
CA LEU A 24 13.29 1.20 -0.59
C LEU A 24 13.65 1.94 -1.88
N ASP A 25 12.69 2.59 -2.54
CA ASP A 25 12.93 3.38 -3.75
C ASP A 25 13.95 4.49 -3.54
N MET A 26 13.95 5.11 -2.35
CA MET A 26 14.93 6.11 -1.95
C MET A 26 16.36 5.56 -1.97
N LEU A 27 16.57 4.29 -1.58
CA LEU A 27 17.89 3.66 -1.58
C LEU A 27 18.35 3.25 -2.99
N TYR A 28 17.41 2.83 -3.84
CA TYR A 28 17.72 2.64 -5.26
C TYR A 28 18.14 3.96 -5.90
N GLU A 29 17.40 5.04 -5.64
CA GLU A 29 17.72 6.39 -6.11
C GLU A 29 19.08 6.88 -5.59
N ALA A 30 19.41 6.63 -4.32
CA ALA A 30 20.71 6.97 -3.76
C ALA A 30 21.87 6.28 -4.51
N THR A 31 21.67 5.06 -5.01
CA THR A 31 22.66 4.39 -5.87
C THR A 31 22.83 5.11 -7.20
N GLU A 32 21.72 5.51 -7.84
CA GLU A 32 21.76 6.23 -9.12
C GLU A 32 22.45 7.59 -8.98
N LEU A 33 22.21 8.31 -7.89
CA LEU A 33 22.80 9.63 -7.63
C LEU A 33 24.28 9.57 -7.24
N THR A 34 24.69 8.55 -6.48
CA THR A 34 26.06 8.48 -5.90
C THR A 34 26.99 7.55 -6.65
N GLY A 35 26.46 6.60 -7.43
CA GLY A 35 27.20 5.49 -8.00
C GLY A 35 27.61 4.41 -7.00
N ASP A 36 27.27 4.52 -5.71
CA ASP A 36 27.59 3.53 -4.68
C ASP A 36 26.53 2.41 -4.67
N PRO A 37 26.89 1.18 -5.11
CA PRO A 37 25.92 0.08 -5.24
C PRO A 37 25.38 -0.43 -3.91
N LYS A 38 25.97 -0.05 -2.76
CA LYS A 38 25.55 -0.57 -1.46
C LYS A 38 24.08 -0.26 -1.16
N TYR A 39 23.56 0.89 -1.59
CA TYR A 39 22.19 1.28 -1.25
C TYR A 39 21.18 0.39 -1.97
N ALA A 40 21.37 0.13 -3.27
CA ALA A 40 20.55 -0.79 -4.04
C ALA A 40 20.68 -2.25 -3.55
N GLN A 41 21.87 -2.66 -3.10
CA GLN A 41 22.08 -3.98 -2.50
C GLN A 41 21.28 -4.15 -1.20
N VAL A 42 21.33 -3.16 -0.30
CA VAL A 42 20.54 -3.15 0.93
C VAL A 42 19.05 -3.15 0.63
N ALA A 43 18.60 -2.31 -0.31
CA ALA A 43 17.20 -2.24 -0.73
C ALA A 43 16.70 -3.59 -1.29
N THR A 44 17.48 -4.21 -2.18
CA THR A 44 17.13 -5.49 -2.78
C THR A 44 17.08 -6.59 -1.72
N HIS A 45 18.08 -6.64 -0.83
CA HIS A 45 18.13 -7.62 0.24
C HIS A 45 16.94 -7.49 1.20
N GLN A 46 16.56 -6.25 1.54
CA GLN A 46 15.40 -5.99 2.38
C GLN A 46 14.10 -6.47 1.72
N ALA A 47 13.92 -6.23 0.41
CA ALA A 47 12.76 -6.71 -0.34
C ALA A 47 12.69 -8.26 -0.39
N GLU A 48 13.84 -8.93 -0.58
CA GLU A 48 13.94 -10.40 -0.49
C GLU A 48 13.57 -10.91 0.90
N LYS A 49 14.04 -10.22 1.95
CA LYS A 49 13.76 -10.62 3.32
C LYS A 49 12.26 -10.50 3.62
N SER A 50 11.65 -9.38 3.25
CA SER A 50 10.20 -9.17 3.38
C SER A 50 9.40 -10.19 2.57
N LEU A 51 9.89 -10.65 1.42
CA LEU A 51 9.18 -11.60 0.56
C LEU A 51 9.00 -12.94 1.27
N ASN A 52 10.02 -13.36 2.00
CA ASN A 52 10.04 -14.65 2.69
C ASN A 52 9.46 -14.60 4.12
N SER A 53 9.10 -13.43 4.62
CA SER A 53 8.68 -13.25 6.02
C SER A 53 7.32 -12.58 6.19
N HIS A 54 7.01 -11.57 5.36
CA HIS A 54 5.77 -10.82 5.47
C HIS A 54 4.69 -11.33 4.50
N VAL A 55 5.07 -11.84 3.32
CA VAL A 55 4.13 -12.39 2.35
C VAL A 55 3.80 -13.84 2.73
N ARG A 56 2.52 -14.12 2.98
CA ARG A 56 2.02 -15.46 3.34
C ARG A 56 1.90 -16.34 2.07
N PRO A 57 1.82 -17.67 2.22
CA PRO A 57 1.69 -18.57 1.07
C PRO A 57 0.45 -18.33 0.18
N ASP A 58 -0.60 -17.73 0.74
CA ASP A 58 -1.83 -17.36 0.03
C ASP A 58 -1.82 -15.92 -0.52
N TYR A 59 -0.65 -15.26 -0.50
CA TYR A 59 -0.42 -13.88 -0.93
C TYR A 59 -1.19 -12.82 -0.14
N THR A 60 -1.66 -13.13 1.06
CA THR A 60 -1.95 -12.09 2.06
C THR A 60 -0.65 -11.66 2.76
N THR A 61 -0.71 -10.61 3.57
CA THR A 61 0.48 -10.04 4.21
C THR A 61 0.32 -9.88 5.72
N TYR A 62 1.38 -10.24 6.45
CA TYR A 62 1.59 -9.73 7.80
C TYR A 62 1.97 -8.25 7.73
N HIS A 63 1.56 -7.48 8.73
CA HIS A 63 1.95 -6.08 8.83
C HIS A 63 3.36 -5.94 9.41
N VAL A 64 3.64 -6.59 10.54
CA VAL A 64 4.91 -6.46 11.26
C VAL A 64 5.55 -7.84 11.45
N VAL A 65 6.85 -7.95 11.21
CA VAL A 65 7.63 -9.14 11.57
C VAL A 65 8.74 -8.73 12.53
N ASP A 66 8.82 -9.42 13.65
CA ASP A 66 9.90 -9.35 14.62
C ASP A 66 10.94 -10.42 14.30
N PHE A 67 12.20 -10.03 14.17
CA PHE A 67 13.31 -10.92 13.89
C PHE A 67 14.21 -11.10 15.11
N ASN A 68 14.77 -12.29 15.25
CA ASN A 68 15.93 -12.52 16.12
C ASN A 68 17.17 -11.87 15.50
N GLN A 69 18.22 -11.67 16.31
CA GLN A 69 19.50 -11.09 15.86
C GLN A 69 20.20 -11.92 14.76
N ASP A 70 19.89 -13.23 14.66
CA ASP A 70 20.38 -14.10 13.59
C ASP A 70 19.57 -13.98 12.28
N GLY A 71 18.54 -13.13 12.27
CA GLY A 71 17.63 -12.91 11.14
C GLY A 71 16.51 -13.93 11.02
N SER A 72 16.36 -14.91 11.91
CA SER A 72 15.20 -15.81 11.92
C SER A 72 13.93 -15.08 12.39
N VAL A 73 12.77 -15.50 11.88
CA VAL A 73 11.48 -14.91 12.29
C VAL A 73 11.17 -15.33 13.72
N LYS A 74 11.01 -14.35 14.62
CA LYS A 74 10.62 -14.54 16.02
C LYS A 74 9.09 -14.54 16.17
N LYS A 75 8.44 -13.53 15.59
CA LYS A 75 6.97 -13.39 15.62
C LYS A 75 6.47 -12.61 14.41
N CYS A 76 5.30 -12.98 13.88
CA CYS A 76 4.54 -12.15 12.96
C CYS A 76 3.34 -11.54 13.70
N MET A 77 3.09 -10.26 13.49
CA MET A 77 2.08 -9.51 14.24
C MET A 77 1.51 -8.33 13.46
N THR A 78 0.62 -7.57 14.08
CA THR A 78 0.13 -6.30 13.54
C THR A 78 0.19 -5.17 14.56
N HIS A 79 0.44 -3.95 14.07
CA HIS A 79 0.32 -2.72 14.86
C HIS A 79 -0.95 -1.92 14.53
N GLN A 80 -1.47 -2.05 13.31
CA GLN A 80 -2.59 -1.25 12.79
C GLN A 80 -3.76 -2.08 12.28
N GLY A 81 -3.53 -3.35 11.93
CA GLY A 81 -4.55 -4.29 11.47
C GLY A 81 -5.43 -4.82 12.61
N TYR A 82 -6.46 -5.57 12.24
CA TYR A 82 -7.43 -6.13 13.17
C TYR A 82 -6.85 -7.18 14.11
N ALA A 83 -6.08 -8.13 13.58
CA ALA A 83 -5.42 -9.20 14.34
C ALA A 83 -4.06 -9.54 13.72
N ASP A 84 -3.21 -10.27 14.45
CA ASP A 84 -1.87 -10.67 13.96
C ASP A 84 -1.98 -11.48 12.65
N GLU A 85 -3.02 -12.31 12.52
CA GLU A 85 -3.32 -13.14 11.35
C GLU A 85 -4.20 -12.45 10.31
N SER A 86 -4.72 -11.25 10.58
CA SER A 86 -5.59 -10.54 9.63
C SER A 86 -4.82 -9.97 8.45
N THR A 87 -5.57 -9.56 7.43
CA THR A 87 -5.05 -8.87 6.25
C THR A 87 -5.47 -7.41 6.29
N TRP A 88 -4.59 -6.59 6.87
CA TRP A 88 -4.74 -5.14 6.85
C TRP A 88 -4.64 -4.62 5.41
N SER A 89 -5.70 -3.98 4.92
CA SER A 89 -5.85 -3.73 3.47
C SER A 89 -4.78 -2.82 2.91
N ARG A 90 -4.36 -1.81 3.66
CA ARG A 90 -3.23 -0.94 3.25
C ARG A 90 -1.87 -1.62 3.32
N GLY A 91 -1.65 -2.54 4.25
CA GLY A 91 -0.44 -3.35 4.28
C GLY A 91 -0.31 -4.19 3.01
N GLN A 92 -1.42 -4.77 2.56
CA GLN A 92 -1.49 -5.46 1.27
C GLN A 92 -1.18 -4.50 0.10
N SER A 93 -1.74 -3.29 0.10
CA SER A 93 -1.48 -2.27 -0.92
C SER A 93 -0.01 -1.83 -0.97
N TRP A 94 0.65 -1.68 0.19
CA TRP A 94 2.09 -1.40 0.26
C TRP A 94 2.93 -2.51 -0.35
N ALA A 95 2.56 -3.77 -0.13
CA ALA A 95 3.26 -4.88 -0.75
C ALA A 95 3.08 -4.87 -2.29
N ILE A 96 1.86 -4.64 -2.79
CA ILE A 96 1.59 -4.56 -4.24
C ILE A 96 2.45 -3.49 -4.90
N TYR A 97 2.38 -2.25 -4.41
CA TYR A 97 3.14 -1.15 -4.98
C TYR A 97 4.64 -1.37 -4.76
N GLY A 98 5.05 -1.69 -3.53
CA GLY A 98 6.44 -1.87 -3.15
C GLY A 98 7.17 -2.92 -3.99
N TYR A 99 6.57 -4.09 -4.23
CA TYR A 99 7.17 -5.10 -5.10
C TYR A 99 7.14 -4.72 -6.57
N ALA A 100 6.13 -3.98 -7.05
CA ALA A 100 6.15 -3.43 -8.41
C ALA A 100 7.32 -2.43 -8.58
N GLN A 101 7.59 -1.57 -7.59
CA GLN A 101 8.75 -0.66 -7.61
C GLN A 101 10.07 -1.43 -7.57
N CYS A 102 10.19 -2.43 -6.69
CA CYS A 102 11.39 -3.26 -6.62
C CYS A 102 11.61 -3.99 -7.96
N ALA A 103 10.56 -4.49 -8.61
CA ALA A 103 10.66 -5.11 -9.93
C ALA A 103 11.10 -4.11 -11.01
N LEU A 104 10.61 -2.86 -10.96
CA LEU A 104 11.04 -1.79 -11.85
C LEU A 104 12.55 -1.51 -11.70
N ARG A 105 13.02 -1.34 -10.46
CA ARG A 105 14.42 -0.99 -10.15
C ARG A 105 15.39 -2.15 -10.42
N THR A 106 15.01 -3.38 -10.11
CA THR A 106 15.91 -4.55 -10.17
C THR A 106 15.74 -5.43 -11.41
N ARG A 107 14.64 -5.28 -12.15
CA ARG A 107 14.23 -6.16 -13.26
C ARG A 107 14.03 -7.62 -12.87
N ARG A 108 13.86 -7.90 -11.58
CA ARG A 108 13.63 -9.25 -11.05
C ARG A 108 12.22 -9.75 -11.34
N LYS A 109 12.16 -10.95 -11.93
CA LYS A 109 10.90 -11.60 -12.29
C LYS A 109 10.11 -12.06 -11.07
N ASP A 110 10.77 -12.55 -10.04
CA ASP A 110 10.12 -13.01 -8.81
C ASP A 110 9.44 -11.86 -8.04
N PHE A 111 10.02 -10.66 -8.05
CA PHE A 111 9.36 -9.46 -7.51
C PHE A 111 8.14 -9.07 -8.33
N LEU A 112 8.23 -9.11 -9.66
CA LEU A 112 7.08 -8.83 -10.54
C LEU A 112 5.95 -9.84 -10.31
N GLU A 113 6.28 -11.13 -10.30
CA GLU A 113 5.32 -12.21 -10.04
C GLU A 113 4.67 -12.07 -8.67
N THR A 114 5.43 -11.68 -7.65
CA THR A 114 4.90 -11.43 -6.31
C THR A 114 3.90 -10.28 -6.34
N ALA A 115 4.27 -9.13 -6.95
CA ALA A 115 3.38 -7.98 -7.05
C ALA A 115 2.07 -8.31 -7.78
N CYS A 116 2.13 -9.10 -8.87
CA CYS A 116 0.96 -9.61 -9.57
C CYS A 116 0.05 -10.45 -8.66
N LYS A 117 0.62 -11.42 -7.94
CA LYS A 117 -0.17 -12.32 -7.08
C LYS A 117 -0.75 -11.62 -5.86
N LEU A 118 -0.02 -10.67 -5.27
CA LEU A 118 -0.53 -9.79 -4.21
C LEU A 118 -1.71 -8.96 -4.70
N ALA A 119 -1.63 -8.44 -5.94
CA ALA A 119 -2.70 -7.66 -6.56
C ALA A 119 -3.92 -8.54 -6.85
N ASP A 120 -3.73 -9.72 -7.43
CA ASP A 120 -4.83 -10.65 -7.68
C ASP A 120 -5.51 -11.07 -6.37
N LYS A 121 -4.73 -11.34 -5.31
CA LYS A 121 -5.26 -11.62 -3.98
C LYS A 121 -6.07 -10.46 -3.39
N PHE A 122 -5.61 -9.22 -3.56
CA PHE A 122 -6.37 -8.05 -3.10
C PHE A 122 -7.76 -7.98 -3.75
N PHE A 123 -7.87 -8.26 -5.06
CA PHE A 123 -9.16 -8.27 -5.75
C PHE A 123 -10.08 -9.43 -5.33
N GLU A 124 -9.52 -10.59 -4.94
CA GLU A 124 -10.30 -11.69 -4.36
C GLU A 124 -10.95 -11.31 -3.02
N LEU A 125 -10.32 -10.39 -2.27
CA LEU A 125 -10.76 -9.98 -0.94
C LEU A 125 -11.70 -8.75 -0.95
N LEU A 126 -11.86 -8.08 -2.09
CA LEU A 126 -12.69 -6.88 -2.19
C LEU A 126 -14.18 -7.21 -1.92
N PRO A 127 -14.90 -6.34 -1.19
CA PRO A 127 -16.35 -6.46 -1.06
C PRO A 127 -17.06 -6.05 -2.37
N GLU A 128 -18.38 -6.22 -2.40
CA GLU A 128 -19.22 -5.85 -3.56
C GLU A 128 -19.09 -4.36 -3.93
N SER A 129 -18.85 -3.47 -2.97
CA SER A 129 -18.61 -2.04 -3.22
C SER A 129 -17.34 -1.76 -4.01
N GLY A 130 -16.42 -2.73 -4.16
CA GLY A 130 -15.15 -2.57 -4.87
C GLY A 130 -14.10 -1.75 -4.12
N VAL A 131 -14.40 -1.25 -2.93
CA VAL A 131 -13.46 -0.53 -2.04
C VAL A 131 -13.17 -1.40 -0.82
N PRO A 132 -11.89 -1.62 -0.45
CA PRO A 132 -11.58 -2.51 0.65
C PRO A 132 -12.09 -1.93 1.97
N TRP A 133 -12.54 -2.83 2.84
CA TRP A 133 -12.59 -2.54 4.27
C TRP A 133 -11.20 -2.19 4.78
N TRP A 134 -11.11 -1.48 5.91
CA TRP A 134 -9.81 -1.14 6.49
C TRP A 134 -8.93 -2.35 6.84
N ASP A 135 -9.57 -3.49 7.09
CA ASP A 135 -8.96 -4.80 7.22
C ASP A 135 -9.95 -5.83 6.67
N PHE A 136 -9.46 -6.76 5.85
CA PHE A 136 -10.33 -7.72 5.16
C PHE A 136 -11.00 -8.72 6.12
N ASP A 137 -10.41 -8.95 7.29
CA ASP A 137 -10.89 -9.93 8.27
C ASP A 137 -11.64 -9.27 9.46
N ALA A 138 -11.65 -7.93 9.54
CA ALA A 138 -12.40 -7.22 10.58
C ALA A 138 -13.91 -7.54 10.54
N PRO A 139 -14.60 -7.57 11.71
CA PRO A 139 -16.04 -7.71 11.79
C PRO A 139 -16.76 -6.65 10.97
N LYS A 140 -17.78 -7.06 10.21
CA LYS A 140 -18.53 -6.21 9.27
C LYS A 140 -19.92 -5.87 9.82
N PRO A 141 -20.50 -4.71 9.44
CA PRO A 141 -19.88 -3.67 8.63
C PRO A 141 -18.79 -2.91 9.42
N CYS A 142 -17.75 -2.46 8.75
CA CYS A 142 -16.68 -1.63 9.32
C CYS A 142 -16.34 -0.50 8.34
N PRO A 143 -15.50 0.48 8.70
CA PRO A 143 -15.12 1.54 7.76
C PRO A 143 -14.28 1.03 6.59
N TYR A 144 -14.35 1.74 5.46
CA TYR A 144 -13.43 1.52 4.34
C TYR A 144 -12.00 1.96 4.68
N ASP A 145 -11.10 1.64 3.75
CA ASP A 145 -9.85 2.38 3.63
C ASP A 145 -9.61 2.83 2.18
N ALA A 146 -10.10 4.03 1.87
CA ALA A 146 -9.89 4.69 0.58
C ALA A 146 -8.40 4.76 0.18
N SER A 147 -7.51 4.94 1.16
CA SER A 147 -6.06 4.99 0.90
C SER A 147 -5.51 3.69 0.31
N ALA A 148 -5.98 2.52 0.76
CA ALA A 148 -5.59 1.23 0.21
C ALA A 148 -5.98 1.11 -1.27
N SER A 149 -7.19 1.54 -1.66
CA SER A 149 -7.60 1.59 -3.07
C SER A 149 -6.69 2.48 -3.91
N ALA A 150 -6.41 3.70 -3.46
CA ALA A 150 -5.59 4.65 -4.21
C ALA A 150 -4.16 4.11 -4.45
N VAL A 151 -3.55 3.52 -3.41
CA VAL A 151 -2.23 2.90 -3.50
C VAL A 151 -2.24 1.70 -4.45
N THR A 152 -3.21 0.80 -4.30
CA THR A 152 -3.32 -0.38 -5.16
C THR A 152 -3.52 0.04 -6.63
N ALA A 153 -4.32 1.07 -6.91
CA ALA A 153 -4.51 1.58 -8.26
C ALA A 153 -3.20 2.04 -8.92
N CYS A 154 -2.33 2.75 -8.18
CA CYS A 154 -1.00 3.08 -8.66
C CYS A 154 -0.13 1.84 -8.92
N GLY A 155 -0.16 0.86 -8.01
CA GLY A 155 0.55 -0.41 -8.18
C GLY A 155 0.11 -1.16 -9.44
N LEU A 156 -1.19 -1.18 -9.73
CA LEU A 156 -1.76 -1.80 -10.93
C LEU A 156 -1.29 -1.11 -12.22
N LEU A 157 -1.23 0.23 -12.26
CA LEU A 157 -0.66 0.93 -13.42
C LEU A 157 0.82 0.61 -13.62
N MET A 158 1.57 0.44 -12.54
CA MET A 158 2.97 0.04 -12.61
C MET A 158 3.11 -1.39 -13.14
N LEU A 159 2.28 -2.32 -12.67
CA LEU A 159 2.22 -3.68 -13.21
C LEU A 159 1.90 -3.70 -14.71
N TYR A 160 0.92 -2.90 -15.14
CA TYR A 160 0.61 -2.74 -16.56
C TYR A 160 1.85 -2.28 -17.35
N ARG A 161 2.53 -1.23 -16.90
CA ARG A 161 3.75 -0.70 -17.55
C ARG A 161 4.88 -1.74 -17.59
N LEU A 162 5.06 -2.53 -16.54
CA LEU A 162 6.12 -3.54 -16.44
C LEU A 162 5.85 -4.75 -17.34
N LEU A 163 4.60 -5.18 -17.43
CA LEU A 163 4.22 -6.38 -18.20
C LEU A 163 4.05 -6.08 -19.69
N ARG A 164 3.54 -4.89 -20.05
CA ARG A 164 3.17 -4.55 -21.43
C ARG A 164 4.26 -4.84 -22.48
N PRO A 165 5.56 -4.55 -22.25
CA PRO A 165 6.60 -4.83 -23.24
C PRO A 165 6.81 -6.31 -23.56
N THR A 166 6.51 -7.21 -22.60
CA THR A 166 6.80 -8.64 -22.73
C THR A 166 5.55 -9.51 -22.86
N ASP A 167 4.44 -9.11 -22.23
CA ASP A 167 3.16 -9.80 -22.29
C ASP A 167 1.99 -8.80 -22.20
N PRO A 168 1.60 -8.17 -23.32
CA PRO A 168 0.47 -7.25 -23.36
C PRO A 168 -0.83 -7.88 -22.86
N ARG A 169 -1.07 -9.17 -23.13
CA ARG A 169 -2.31 -9.84 -22.73
C ARG A 169 -2.39 -10.00 -21.20
N ALA A 170 -1.27 -10.27 -20.55
CA ALA A 170 -1.20 -10.28 -19.09
C ALA A 170 -1.27 -8.87 -18.49
N ALA A 171 -0.85 -7.84 -19.21
CA ALA A 171 -0.86 -6.45 -18.74
C ALA A 171 -2.26 -5.82 -18.70
N GLU A 172 -3.07 -5.99 -19.76
CA GLU A 172 -4.37 -5.32 -19.93
C GLU A 172 -5.37 -5.51 -18.75
N PRO A 173 -5.46 -6.69 -18.11
CA PRO A 173 -6.29 -6.86 -16.92
C PRO A 173 -5.93 -5.90 -15.78
N TYR A 174 -4.64 -5.61 -15.55
CA TYR A 174 -4.22 -4.70 -14.48
C TYR A 174 -4.62 -3.24 -14.78
N LEU A 175 -4.54 -2.81 -16.05
CA LEU A 175 -5.03 -1.49 -16.45
C LEU A 175 -6.55 -1.38 -16.23
N THR A 176 -7.31 -2.37 -16.71
CA THR A 176 -8.78 -2.41 -16.56
C THR A 176 -9.20 -2.44 -15.10
N LYS A 177 -8.55 -3.28 -14.28
CA LYS A 177 -8.76 -3.36 -12.83
C LYS A 177 -8.46 -2.02 -12.16
N SER A 178 -7.43 -1.29 -12.61
CA SER A 178 -7.09 0.03 -12.06
C SER A 178 -8.17 1.08 -12.29
N PHE A 179 -8.75 1.13 -13.49
CA PHE A 179 -9.85 2.06 -13.79
C PHE A 179 -11.07 1.73 -12.94
N LYS A 180 -11.46 0.44 -12.91
CA LYS A 180 -12.58 0.00 -12.09
C LYS A 180 -12.40 0.35 -10.61
N LEU A 181 -11.22 0.10 -10.05
CA LEU A 181 -10.93 0.38 -8.64
C LEU A 181 -11.04 1.89 -8.32
N VAL A 182 -10.61 2.75 -9.23
CA VAL A 182 -10.73 4.21 -9.06
C VAL A 182 -12.15 4.70 -9.26
N ASP A 183 -12.91 4.13 -10.19
CA ASP A 183 -14.34 4.43 -10.35
C ASP A 183 -15.13 4.04 -9.09
N ASP A 184 -14.83 2.86 -8.52
CA ASP A 184 -15.41 2.38 -7.27
C ASP A 184 -15.02 3.28 -6.08
N LEU A 185 -13.73 3.64 -5.98
CA LEU A 185 -13.21 4.58 -4.98
C LEU A 185 -13.92 5.95 -5.06
N MET A 186 -14.08 6.50 -6.26
CA MET A 186 -14.74 7.79 -6.46
C MET A 186 -16.23 7.73 -6.17
N ARG A 187 -16.89 6.59 -6.43
CA ARG A 187 -18.30 6.42 -6.07
C ARG A 187 -18.49 6.40 -4.56
N GLU A 188 -17.65 5.65 -3.85
CA GLU A 188 -17.84 5.35 -2.43
C GLU A 188 -17.15 6.35 -1.48
N CYS A 189 -16.12 7.08 -1.94
CA CYS A 189 -15.22 7.81 -1.03
C CYS A 189 -14.77 9.18 -1.53
N ARG A 190 -15.41 9.77 -2.55
CA ARG A 190 -15.08 11.15 -2.94
C ARG A 190 -15.68 12.15 -1.94
N THR A 191 -14.94 13.19 -1.59
CA THR A 191 -15.50 14.23 -0.71
C THR A 191 -16.50 15.14 -1.43
N GLY A 192 -17.36 15.79 -0.66
CA GLY A 192 -18.27 16.80 -1.17
C GLY A 192 -17.51 17.98 -1.81
N LYS A 193 -18.03 18.51 -2.91
CA LYS A 193 -17.41 19.64 -3.63
C LYS A 193 -17.28 20.87 -2.71
N ALA A 194 -16.04 21.27 -2.43
CA ALA A 194 -15.76 22.52 -1.73
C ALA A 194 -15.99 23.75 -2.64
N THR A 195 -16.32 24.87 -2.02
CA THR A 195 -16.46 26.19 -2.68
C THR A 195 -15.61 27.25 -1.98
N LEU A 196 -15.39 28.37 -2.67
CA LEU A 196 -14.73 29.55 -2.10
C LEU A 196 -15.78 30.64 -1.87
N GLU A 197 -15.85 31.12 -0.64
CA GLU A 197 -16.65 32.29 -0.26
C GLU A 197 -15.69 33.38 0.25
N GLY A 198 -15.33 34.31 -0.64
CA GLY A 198 -14.24 35.24 -0.38
C GLY A 198 -12.90 34.50 -0.27
N GLU A 199 -12.18 34.68 0.84
CA GLU A 199 -10.92 33.99 1.14
C GLU A 199 -11.11 32.70 1.96
N ARG A 200 -12.35 32.37 2.33
CA ARG A 200 -12.67 31.20 3.14
C ARG A 200 -13.06 30.02 2.25
N VAL A 201 -12.47 28.87 2.54
CA VAL A 201 -12.93 27.59 1.98
C VAL A 201 -14.19 27.14 2.74
N VAL A 202 -15.25 26.88 1.99
CA VAL A 202 -16.44 26.20 2.48
C VAL A 202 -16.35 24.76 2.01
N TRP A 203 -15.97 23.88 2.94
CA TRP A 203 -15.90 22.46 2.70
C TRP A 203 -17.29 21.90 2.40
N GLY A 204 -17.36 20.90 1.53
CA GLY A 204 -18.61 20.28 1.11
C GLY A 204 -19.25 19.44 2.21
N GLU A 205 -20.16 18.54 1.81
CA GLU A 205 -20.75 17.55 2.71
C GLU A 205 -19.67 16.81 3.53
N GLY A 206 -19.95 16.60 4.82
CA GLY A 206 -19.01 15.99 5.77
C GLY A 206 -17.90 16.92 6.28
N GLY A 207 -17.67 18.08 5.64
CA GLY A 207 -16.64 19.03 6.09
C GLY A 207 -15.21 18.55 5.89
N TRP A 208 -14.99 17.60 4.97
CA TRP A 208 -13.68 17.02 4.69
C TRP A 208 -12.77 18.01 3.96
N GLU A 209 -11.54 18.14 4.44
CA GLU A 209 -10.50 18.96 3.79
C GLU A 209 -9.75 18.20 2.68
N THR A 210 -9.89 16.88 2.65
CA THR A 210 -9.21 15.98 1.72
C THR A 210 -10.01 15.76 0.42
N ILE A 211 -9.37 15.17 -0.58
CA ILE A 211 -10.02 14.77 -1.84
C ILE A 211 -10.84 13.49 -1.63
N LEU A 212 -10.33 12.58 -0.79
CA LEU A 212 -10.99 11.33 -0.44
C LEU A 212 -11.39 11.29 1.04
N GLU A 213 -12.58 10.77 1.33
CA GLU A 213 -13.10 10.43 2.66
C GLU A 213 -12.93 8.92 2.95
N HIS A 214 -13.30 8.47 4.16
CA HIS A 214 -13.35 7.05 4.51
C HIS A 214 -12.01 6.29 4.40
N SER A 215 -10.88 6.92 4.75
CA SER A 215 -9.63 6.19 5.02
C SER A 215 -9.55 5.76 6.49
N THR A 216 -8.67 4.81 6.81
CA THR A 216 -8.45 4.37 8.20
C THR A 216 -6.97 4.44 8.57
N ILE A 217 -6.58 5.24 9.57
CA ILE A 217 -5.19 5.33 10.03
C ILE A 217 -4.80 4.08 10.84
N ASN A 218 -5.58 3.76 11.86
CA ASN A 218 -5.31 2.63 12.75
C ASN A 218 -6.63 2.11 13.36
N GLY A 219 -6.98 0.85 13.08
CA GLY A 219 -8.17 0.19 13.62
C GLY A 219 -7.89 -0.81 14.74
N ASN A 220 -6.62 -1.04 15.08
CA ASN A 220 -6.22 -2.06 16.06
C ASN A 220 -6.81 -1.77 17.45
N GLU A 221 -7.39 -2.78 18.09
CA GLU A 221 -8.05 -2.64 19.40
C GLU A 221 -7.10 -2.26 20.54
N LEU A 222 -5.81 -2.57 20.38
CA LEU A 222 -4.76 -2.27 21.36
C LEU A 222 -4.09 -0.90 21.11
N ALA A 223 -4.47 -0.18 20.05
CA ALA A 223 -3.95 1.14 19.74
C ALA A 223 -4.34 2.16 20.84
N THR A 224 -3.42 3.09 21.14
CA THR A 224 -3.69 4.21 22.07
C THR A 224 -4.84 5.09 21.59
N LYS A 225 -4.99 5.24 20.27
CA LYS A 225 -6.12 5.89 19.63
C LYS A 225 -6.45 5.16 18.35
N ARG A 226 -7.70 4.72 18.22
CA ARG A 226 -8.25 4.24 16.95
C ARG A 226 -8.72 5.45 16.14
N LEU A 227 -8.27 5.52 14.91
CA LEU A 227 -8.56 6.58 13.94
C LEU A 227 -9.05 5.90 12.68
N LEU A 228 -10.33 5.56 12.72
CA LEU A 228 -11.11 4.98 11.64
C LEU A 228 -11.93 6.09 10.98
N ASP A 229 -12.28 5.92 9.71
CA ASP A 229 -13.13 6.84 8.96
C ASP A 229 -12.64 8.31 9.00
N HIS A 230 -11.52 8.57 8.34
CA HIS A 230 -10.79 9.84 8.41
C HIS A 230 -10.28 10.25 7.02
N GLY A 231 -10.17 11.56 6.78
CA GLY A 231 -9.52 12.13 5.61
C GLY A 231 -7.99 12.03 5.75
N LEU A 232 -7.28 11.71 4.69
CA LEU A 232 -5.91 11.25 4.85
C LEU A 232 -4.99 11.61 3.69
N VAL A 233 -3.93 12.37 4.00
CA VAL A 233 -3.05 13.00 3.00
C VAL A 233 -2.40 12.03 2.04
N TYR A 234 -2.02 10.82 2.47
CA TYR A 234 -1.44 9.85 1.55
C TYR A 234 -2.49 9.19 0.64
N ALA A 235 -3.77 9.13 1.03
CA ALA A 235 -4.83 8.74 0.07
C ALA A 235 -4.88 9.73 -1.10
N ASP A 236 -4.94 11.04 -0.77
CA ASP A 236 -4.97 12.12 -1.77
C ASP A 236 -3.71 12.13 -2.63
N PHE A 237 -2.53 11.92 -2.02
CA PHE A 237 -1.27 11.81 -2.75
C PHE A 237 -1.32 10.70 -3.80
N TYR A 238 -1.69 9.47 -3.41
CA TYR A 238 -1.72 8.35 -4.36
C TYR A 238 -2.83 8.51 -5.41
N PHE A 239 -3.96 9.11 -5.04
CA PHE A 239 -5.02 9.44 -6.00
C PHE A 239 -4.56 10.44 -7.06
N MET A 240 -3.89 11.52 -6.65
CA MET A 240 -3.30 12.49 -7.57
C MET A 240 -2.17 11.88 -8.40
N GLN A 241 -1.34 11.05 -7.80
CA GLN A 241 -0.28 10.33 -8.49
C GLN A 241 -0.85 9.40 -9.58
N TYR A 242 -1.91 8.66 -9.28
CA TYR A 242 -2.63 7.85 -10.27
C TYR A 242 -3.09 8.69 -11.47
N GLY A 243 -3.74 9.83 -11.22
CA GLY A 243 -4.18 10.74 -12.29
C GLY A 243 -3.03 11.25 -13.15
N ASN A 244 -1.90 11.63 -12.53
CA ASN A 244 -0.70 12.06 -13.24
C ASN A 244 -0.12 10.94 -14.12
N GLU A 245 -0.07 9.70 -13.64
CA GLU A 245 0.43 8.56 -14.41
C GLU A 245 -0.49 8.20 -15.59
N LEU A 246 -1.80 8.38 -15.45
CA LEU A 246 -2.75 8.22 -16.56
C LEU A 246 -2.55 9.27 -17.65
N LEU A 247 -2.29 10.53 -17.28
CA LEU A 247 -2.00 11.58 -18.25
C LEU A 247 -0.74 11.25 -19.06
N LYS A 248 0.30 10.71 -18.42
CA LYS A 248 1.51 10.23 -19.10
C LYS A 248 1.19 9.06 -20.05
N LEU A 249 0.44 8.05 -19.59
CA LEU A 249 0.04 6.92 -20.43
C LEU A 249 -0.75 7.36 -21.67
N ARG A 250 -1.63 8.36 -21.53
CA ARG A 250 -2.37 8.92 -22.66
C ARG A 250 -1.45 9.62 -23.67
N GLN A 251 -0.42 10.32 -23.21
CA GLN A 251 0.57 10.96 -24.08
C GLN A 251 1.42 9.93 -24.83
N GLU A 252 1.78 8.82 -24.19
CA GLU A 252 2.51 7.70 -24.80
C GLU A 252 1.68 6.93 -25.85
N ALA A 253 0.35 7.04 -25.82
CA ALA A 253 -0.56 6.35 -26.72
C ALA A 253 -0.94 7.14 -27.99
N ASN A 254 -0.66 8.46 -28.01
CA ASN A 254 -0.90 9.34 -29.17
C ASN A 254 0.38 9.55 -29.97
#